data_AF-A0A523TT49-F1
#
_entry.id   AF-A0A523TT49-F1
#
_cell.length_a   1.000
_cell.length_b   1.000
_cell.length_c   1.000
_cell.angle_alpha   90.00
_cell.angle_beta   90.00
_cell.angle_gamma   90.00
#
_symmetry.space_group_name_H-M   'P 1'
#
loop_
_entity.id
_entity.type
_entity.pdbx_description
1 polymer ?
#
loop_
_entity_poly.entity_id
_entity_poly.type
_entity_poly.pdbx_seq_one_letter_code
_entity_poly.pdbx_strand_id
1 'polypeptide(L)'
;MGNSVRTHCGFVTALLIAVLLAAGSAVSDPAGKKPAKKTGKTGTATVKEKPGETPREDTSPEGAAKRAEKISGMIRRLNSPSKFLRREAEKFLLKAGAEAIPYLEAEIARTRDRILPLVAVLERIKREKTLPRSEGSEGRTREVVEKYYREKFETAKEYLDSGQPHMARAMVDAILLLEPHLPFKREIKMFRVRCEGQIVRADLLACSLEVDSLTVPQGNTISLNLIVRNVSNESITVHPPTTTPNFGVFRRHVTELLYDGKMNMYTKSHPKIGLPKAFTLKKGQQWNTPILVDTDVFAHGPGVHVILELSGTLRPSAIEAGGKSLSRYLPVPPVQIRIVPKEYTGISKKPAEALDRASIEAIAIATSPAGDHPKDVYERLFHSALFAADTDPDRTISVLIRTLNRVDRIGARVVLAALRRITGREFAGDIQDWVDWWYAKELGGKKK
;
A
#
# COMPACT_ATOMS: atom_id res chain seq x y z
N MET A 1 3.69 -11.25 -58.57
CA MET A 1 2.30 -11.05 -58.10
C MET A 1 2.35 -10.97 -56.59
N GLY A 2 2.09 -9.89 -55.87
CA GLY A 2 1.41 -8.64 -56.19
C GLY A 2 0.65 -8.25 -54.91
N ASN A 3 1.06 -7.13 -54.29
CA ASN A 3 0.31 -6.24 -53.38
C ASN A 3 1.06 -5.83 -52.10
N SER A 4 1.74 -4.71 -52.30
CA SER A 4 2.06 -3.64 -51.36
C SER A 4 0.81 -3.06 -50.70
N VAL A 5 0.86 -2.85 -49.38
CA VAL A 5 0.18 -1.72 -48.72
C VAL A 5 1.11 -1.16 -47.63
N ARG A 6 1.74 -0.01 -47.93
CA ARG A 6 2.22 0.98 -46.95
C ARG A 6 1.09 2.00 -46.73
N THR A 7 0.82 2.40 -45.50
CA THR A 7 0.98 3.78 -44.94
C THR A 7 0.13 4.01 -43.69
N HIS A 8 0.61 4.94 -42.84
CA HIS A 8 -0.05 5.65 -41.73
C HIS A 8 0.17 5.11 -40.30
N CYS A 9 1.20 5.65 -39.63
CA CYS A 9 1.09 5.97 -38.20
C CYS A 9 2.03 7.14 -37.84
N GLY A 10 1.73 8.32 -38.39
CA GLY A 10 2.41 9.58 -38.10
C GLY A 10 1.49 10.64 -37.50
N PHE A 11 0.33 10.25 -36.94
CA PHE A 11 -0.76 11.17 -36.58
C PHE A 11 -1.07 11.27 -35.08
N VAL A 12 -0.37 10.53 -34.22
CA VAL A 12 -0.72 10.45 -32.78
C VAL A 12 -0.05 11.56 -31.94
N THR A 13 1.04 12.18 -32.43
CA THR A 13 1.77 13.19 -31.64
C THR A 13 1.19 14.60 -31.77
N ALA A 14 0.37 14.89 -32.79
CA ALA A 14 -0.21 16.22 -33.02
C ALA A 14 -1.54 16.45 -32.28
N LEU A 15 -2.25 15.39 -31.86
CA LEU A 15 -3.55 15.52 -31.19
C LEU A 15 -3.45 15.86 -29.70
N LEU A 16 -2.29 15.62 -29.07
CA LEU A 16 -2.08 15.85 -27.62
C LEU A 16 -1.85 17.33 -27.26
N ILE A 17 -1.52 18.19 -28.23
CA ILE A 17 -1.28 19.62 -28.00
C ILE A 17 -2.59 20.44 -28.15
N ALA A 18 -3.55 19.97 -28.95
CA ALA A 18 -4.80 20.69 -29.20
C ALA A 18 -5.81 20.62 -28.04
N VAL A 19 -5.81 19.55 -27.23
CA VAL A 19 -6.74 19.39 -26.11
C VAL A 19 -6.38 20.25 -24.90
N LEU A 20 -5.13 20.71 -24.79
CA LEU A 20 -4.65 21.56 -23.69
C LEU A 20 -4.94 23.06 -23.88
N LEU A 21 -5.41 23.50 -25.05
CA LEU A 21 -5.66 24.92 -25.36
C LEU A 21 -7.14 25.33 -25.43
N ALA A 22 -8.10 24.39 -25.34
CA ALA A 22 -9.53 24.69 -25.52
C ALA A 22 -10.36 24.81 -24.22
N ALA A 23 -9.77 24.66 -23.03
CA ALA A 23 -10.50 24.67 -21.75
C ALA A 23 -10.54 26.04 -21.05
N GLY A 24 -10.37 27.14 -21.78
CA GLY A 24 -10.40 28.48 -21.21
C GLY A 24 -11.23 29.45 -22.04
N SER A 25 -12.56 29.45 -21.87
CA SER A 25 -13.41 30.63 -22.10
C SER A 25 -14.84 30.45 -21.60
N ALA A 26 -15.24 31.43 -20.78
CA ALA A 26 -16.58 31.99 -20.57
C ALA A 26 -17.68 31.13 -19.92
N VAL A 27 -18.11 31.53 -18.71
CA VAL A 27 -19.51 31.94 -18.45
C VAL A 27 -19.53 33.03 -17.39
N SER A 28 -20.20 34.13 -17.73
CA SER A 28 -20.49 35.34 -16.96
C SER A 28 -21.74 35.19 -16.08
N ASP A 29 -21.76 35.90 -14.95
CA ASP A 29 -22.95 36.20 -14.12
C ASP A 29 -24.10 36.83 -14.94
N PRO A 30 -25.35 36.75 -14.42
CA PRO A 30 -25.90 38.01 -13.92
C PRO A 30 -26.71 37.91 -12.61
N ALA A 31 -26.74 39.08 -11.96
CA ALA A 31 -27.40 39.41 -10.71
C ALA A 31 -28.93 39.34 -10.71
N GLY A 32 -29.52 39.15 -9.52
CA GLY A 32 -30.95 39.35 -9.23
C GLY A 32 -31.18 39.74 -7.76
N LYS A 33 -31.94 40.80 -7.53
CA LYS A 33 -32.10 41.59 -6.28
C LYS A 33 -33.31 41.19 -5.41
N LYS A 34 -33.15 41.39 -4.07
CA LYS A 34 -34.09 41.94 -3.03
C LYS A 34 -35.32 41.10 -2.55
N PRO A 35 -36.01 41.46 -1.44
CA PRO A 35 -35.58 42.02 -0.13
C PRO A 35 -36.32 41.48 1.15
N ALA A 36 -35.75 41.79 2.33
CA ALA A 36 -36.33 42.20 3.64
C ALA A 36 -37.39 41.35 4.41
N LYS A 37 -37.10 41.11 5.71
CA LYS A 37 -38.01 41.52 6.83
C LYS A 37 -37.32 41.57 8.20
N LYS A 38 -37.62 42.64 8.94
CA LYS A 38 -37.25 42.96 10.34
C LYS A 38 -38.13 42.20 11.35
N THR A 39 -37.55 41.83 12.49
CA THR A 39 -38.04 41.99 13.89
C THR A 39 -36.86 41.54 14.77
N GLY A 40 -36.28 42.28 15.71
CA GLY A 40 -36.87 43.14 16.73
C GLY A 40 -36.94 42.37 18.06
N LYS A 41 -35.88 42.45 18.90
CA LYS A 41 -36.01 42.34 20.36
C LYS A 41 -34.76 42.83 21.09
N THR A 42 -34.98 43.87 21.88
CA THR A 42 -34.14 44.42 22.93
C THR A 42 -34.00 43.45 24.10
N GLY A 43 -32.81 43.40 24.70
CA GLY A 43 -32.53 42.68 25.94
C GLY A 43 -31.25 43.23 26.58
N THR A 44 -31.43 43.93 27.69
CA THR A 44 -30.43 44.60 28.51
C THR A 44 -29.75 43.64 29.50
N ALA A 45 -28.48 43.95 29.82
CA ALA A 45 -27.67 43.49 30.97
C ALA A 45 -27.31 41.99 31.03
N THR A 46 -26.04 41.60 31.10
CA THR A 46 -25.16 41.84 32.26
C THR A 46 -23.69 41.63 31.87
N VAL A 47 -22.83 42.51 32.37
CA VAL A 47 -21.36 42.44 32.24
C VAL A 47 -20.82 41.31 33.10
N LYS A 48 -20.15 40.34 32.48
CA LYS A 48 -19.22 39.40 33.14
C LYS A 48 -17.82 39.72 32.65
N GLU A 49 -16.97 40.14 33.57
CA GLU A 49 -15.54 40.40 33.38
C GLU A 49 -14.85 39.16 32.79
N LYS A 50 -14.08 39.37 31.72
CA LYS A 50 -13.14 38.39 31.17
C LYS A 50 -11.73 38.74 31.67
N PRO A 51 -11.00 37.81 32.31
CA PRO A 51 -9.58 37.97 32.57
C PRO A 51 -8.80 37.62 31.29
N GLY A 52 -7.94 38.53 30.83
CA GLY A 52 -7.01 38.25 29.73
C GLY A 52 -6.74 39.43 28.79
N GLU A 53 -6.55 40.64 29.31
CA GLU A 53 -5.92 41.71 28.52
C GLU A 53 -4.39 41.49 28.58
N THR A 54 -3.81 41.08 27.46
CA THR A 54 -2.37 41.16 27.22
C THR A 54 -1.91 42.61 27.42
N PRO A 55 -0.72 42.85 28.03
CA PRO A 55 -0.24 44.20 28.32
C PRO A 55 -0.23 45.05 27.05
N ARG A 56 -0.86 46.23 27.09
CA ARG A 56 -0.72 47.25 26.04
C ARG A 56 0.76 47.55 25.89
N GLU A 57 1.29 47.34 24.68
CA GLU A 57 2.68 47.69 24.38
C GLU A 57 2.90 49.17 24.64
N ASP A 58 3.80 49.48 25.58
CA ASP A 58 4.29 50.83 25.81
C ASP A 58 4.84 51.41 24.49
N THR A 59 4.09 52.35 23.91
CA THR A 59 4.54 53.24 22.82
C THR A 59 5.41 54.38 23.35
N SER A 60 6.00 54.21 24.54
CA SER A 60 6.99 55.13 25.08
C SER A 60 8.23 55.16 24.16
N PRO A 61 8.84 56.34 23.93
CA PRO A 61 10.11 56.47 23.20
C PRO A 61 11.21 55.52 23.73
N GLU A 62 11.16 55.22 25.02
CA GLU A 62 12.09 54.32 25.70
C GLU A 62 11.89 52.84 25.31
N GLY A 63 10.64 52.45 25.00
CA GLY A 63 10.28 51.12 24.51
C GLY A 63 10.68 50.90 23.04
N ALA A 64 10.66 51.96 22.22
CA ALA A 64 11.12 51.90 20.84
C ALA A 64 12.65 51.73 20.75
N ALA A 65 13.40 52.45 21.60
CA ALA A 65 14.87 52.33 21.66
C ALA A 65 15.32 50.92 22.08
N LYS A 66 14.69 50.34 23.11
CA LYS A 66 14.98 48.96 23.56
C LYS A 66 14.65 47.92 22.48
N ARG A 67 13.59 48.14 21.70
CA ARG A 67 13.22 47.27 20.57
C ARG A 67 14.24 47.36 19.43
N ALA A 68 14.67 48.57 19.07
CA ALA A 68 15.70 48.81 18.06
C ALA A 68 17.05 48.15 18.40
N GLU A 69 17.46 48.25 19.66
CA GLU A 69 18.67 47.59 20.17
C GLU A 69 18.56 46.07 20.08
N LYS A 70 17.40 45.52 20.43
CA LYS A 70 17.12 44.08 20.35
C LYS A 70 17.11 43.55 18.91
N ILE A 71 16.52 44.29 17.97
CA ILE A 71 16.54 43.98 16.53
C ILE A 71 17.98 43.95 16.02
N SER A 72 18.77 44.98 16.34
CA SER A 72 20.18 45.07 15.96
C SER A 72 21.02 43.92 16.55
N GLY A 73 20.75 43.54 17.81
CA GLY A 73 21.38 42.38 18.44
C GLY A 73 21.04 41.04 17.76
N MET A 74 19.80 40.88 17.28
CA MET A 74 19.38 39.68 16.54
C MET A 74 19.96 39.62 15.13
N ILE A 75 20.11 40.76 14.47
CA ILE A 75 20.79 40.86 13.16
C ILE A 75 22.23 40.34 13.26
N ARG A 76 22.98 40.72 14.30
CA ARG A 76 24.35 40.18 14.53
C ARG A 76 24.36 38.66 14.73
N ARG A 77 23.31 38.10 15.38
CA ARG A 77 23.18 36.66 15.63
C ARG A 77 22.86 35.84 14.37
N LEU A 78 22.32 36.45 13.31
CA LEU A 78 22.14 35.77 12.01
C LEU A 78 23.47 35.32 11.38
N ASN A 79 24.57 35.98 11.76
CA ASN A 79 25.92 35.63 11.31
C ASN A 79 26.67 34.70 12.29
N SER A 80 26.01 34.20 13.34
CA SER A 80 26.60 33.26 14.28
C SER A 80 26.86 31.89 13.63
N PRO A 81 27.97 31.19 13.96
CA PRO A 81 28.20 29.82 13.51
C PRO A 81 27.13 28.84 14.06
N SER A 82 26.50 29.16 15.18
CA SER A 82 25.45 28.32 15.79
C SER A 82 24.16 28.34 14.95
N LYS A 83 23.73 27.15 14.48
CA LYS A 83 22.46 26.97 13.73
C LYS A 83 21.23 27.31 14.58
N PHE A 84 21.29 27.09 15.89
CA PHE A 84 20.21 27.38 16.82
C PHE A 84 19.99 28.90 16.94
N LEU A 85 21.06 29.66 17.21
CA LEU A 85 20.99 31.12 17.33
C LEU A 85 20.54 31.81 16.04
N ARG A 86 20.95 31.27 14.88
CA ARG A 86 20.47 31.76 13.58
C ARG A 86 18.97 31.58 13.39
N ARG A 87 18.42 30.41 13.74
CA ARG A 87 16.98 30.14 13.63
C ARG A 87 16.17 30.99 14.61
N GLU A 88 16.70 31.19 15.80
CA GLU A 88 16.07 32.04 16.82
C GLU A 88 16.02 33.51 16.36
N ALA A 89 17.13 34.02 15.85
CA ALA A 89 17.22 35.37 15.29
C ALA A 89 16.32 35.55 14.06
N GLU A 90 16.28 34.58 13.14
CA GLU A 90 15.38 34.59 11.98
C GLU A 90 13.92 34.65 12.42
N LYS A 91 13.51 33.79 13.36
CA LYS A 91 12.13 33.77 13.87
C LYS A 91 11.76 35.08 14.55
N PHE A 92 12.69 35.68 15.31
CA PHE A 92 12.47 36.97 15.96
C PHE A 92 12.30 38.11 14.94
N LEU A 93 13.17 38.18 13.94
CA LEU A 93 13.14 39.24 12.92
C LEU A 93 11.92 39.13 12.01
N LEU A 94 11.50 37.91 11.66
CA LEU A 94 10.22 37.68 10.96
C LEU A 94 9.03 38.15 11.78
N LYS A 95 9.04 37.92 13.11
CA LYS A 95 7.98 38.40 14.00
C LYS A 95 7.98 39.93 14.12
N ALA A 96 9.15 40.57 14.13
CA ALA A 96 9.27 42.02 14.12
C ALA A 96 8.82 42.65 12.79
N GLY A 97 8.88 41.90 11.69
CA GLY A 97 8.28 42.26 10.41
C GLY A 97 8.80 43.59 9.87
N ALA A 98 7.89 44.53 9.61
CA ALA A 98 8.21 45.82 8.99
C ALA A 98 9.19 46.68 9.80
N GLU A 99 9.19 46.55 11.14
CA GLU A 99 10.08 47.30 12.03
C GLU A 99 11.54 46.90 11.87
N ALA A 100 11.83 45.66 11.44
CA ALA A 100 13.20 45.17 11.25
C ALA A 100 13.82 45.61 9.91
N ILE A 101 13.01 46.08 8.95
CA ILE A 101 13.45 46.39 7.58
C ILE A 101 14.55 47.46 7.55
N PRO A 102 14.42 48.63 8.19
CA PRO A 102 15.44 49.67 8.12
C PRO A 102 16.79 49.21 8.69
N TYR A 103 16.77 48.36 9.71
CA TYR A 103 17.97 47.82 10.35
C TYR A 103 18.65 46.75 9.50
N LEU A 104 17.86 45.89 8.85
CA LEU A 104 18.39 44.89 7.90
C LEU A 104 19.01 45.57 6.68
N GLU A 105 18.35 46.60 6.12
CA GLU A 105 18.87 47.37 4.98
C GLU A 105 20.16 48.12 5.35
N ALA A 106 20.20 48.75 6.53
CA ALA A 106 21.40 49.42 7.03
C ALA A 106 22.57 48.45 7.26
N GLU A 107 22.33 47.24 7.78
CA GLU A 107 23.40 46.26 8.01
C GLU A 107 23.89 45.62 6.70
N ILE A 108 22.99 45.35 5.75
CA ILE A 108 23.33 44.87 4.40
C ILE A 108 24.21 45.90 3.69
N ALA A 109 23.90 47.19 3.80
CA ALA A 109 24.70 48.26 3.21
C ALA A 109 26.11 48.38 3.84
N ARG A 110 26.26 48.01 5.11
CA ARG A 110 27.54 48.07 5.84
C ARG A 110 28.44 46.85 5.64
N THR A 111 27.87 45.69 5.28
CA THR A 111 28.58 44.41 5.31
C THR A 111 28.83 43.89 3.89
N ARG A 112 30.09 43.80 3.45
CA ARG A 112 30.44 43.23 2.13
C ARG A 112 30.46 41.69 2.09
N ASP A 113 30.80 41.05 3.20
CA ASP A 113 30.86 39.58 3.31
C ASP A 113 29.70 39.03 4.14
N ARG A 114 29.06 37.95 3.65
CA ARG A 114 27.92 37.26 4.31
C ARG A 114 26.56 37.99 4.21
N ILE A 115 26.29 38.57 3.04
CA ILE A 115 25.03 39.26 2.70
C ILE A 115 23.83 38.28 2.57
N LEU A 116 24.07 37.03 2.17
CA LEU A 116 23.03 36.06 1.80
C LEU A 116 21.97 35.79 2.89
N PRO A 117 22.33 35.57 4.18
CA PRO A 117 21.34 35.32 5.23
C PRO A 117 20.46 36.55 5.52
N LEU A 118 21.03 37.75 5.45
CA LEU A 118 20.30 39.01 5.70
C LEU A 118 19.32 39.31 4.57
N VAL A 119 19.76 39.14 3.31
CA VAL A 119 18.90 39.30 2.13
C VAL A 119 17.75 38.29 2.13
N ALA A 120 18.00 37.03 2.51
CA ALA A 120 16.96 36.01 2.59
C ALA A 120 15.85 36.37 3.61
N VAL A 121 16.21 36.93 4.76
CA VAL A 121 15.25 37.38 5.78
C VAL A 121 14.49 38.61 5.31
N LEU A 122 15.18 39.59 4.71
CA LEU A 122 14.56 40.81 4.18
C LEU A 122 13.54 40.51 3.06
N GLU A 123 13.91 39.66 2.10
CA GLU A 123 13.02 39.18 1.03
C GLU A 123 11.77 38.51 1.59
N ARG A 124 11.93 37.68 2.63
CA ARG A 124 10.82 36.96 3.27
C ARG A 124 9.86 37.89 3.99
N ILE A 125 10.37 38.89 4.71
CA ILE A 125 9.56 39.95 5.34
C ILE A 125 8.82 40.77 4.28
N LYS A 126 9.47 41.12 3.17
CA LYS A 126 8.85 41.88 2.06
C LYS A 126 7.75 41.06 1.35
N ARG A 127 7.96 39.76 1.14
CA ARG A 127 6.95 38.83 0.56
C ARG A 127 5.74 38.61 1.46
N GLU A 128 5.94 38.53 2.79
CA GLU A 128 4.84 38.46 3.75
C GLU A 128 3.99 39.75 3.79
N LYS A 129 4.52 40.88 3.30
CA LYS A 129 3.80 42.16 3.21
C LYS A 129 3.05 42.35 1.88
N THR A 130 3.54 41.77 0.78
CA THR A 130 2.90 41.87 -0.55
C THR A 130 1.77 40.86 -0.77
N LEU A 131 1.66 39.84 0.09
CA LEU A 131 0.50 38.94 0.12
C LEU A 131 -0.45 39.40 1.24
N PRO A 132 -1.67 39.88 0.95
CA PRO A 132 -2.64 40.16 1.99
C PRO A 132 -2.93 38.86 2.74
N ARG A 133 -2.58 38.82 4.03
CA ARG A 133 -2.95 37.75 4.97
C ARG A 133 -4.48 37.65 5.04
N SER A 134 -5.04 36.81 4.19
CA SER A 134 -6.40 36.31 4.28
C SER A 134 -6.35 34.98 5.04
N GLU A 135 -6.21 35.06 6.37
CA GLU A 135 -6.08 33.89 7.25
C GLU A 135 -7.32 32.95 7.23
N GLY A 136 -8.36 33.25 6.43
CA GLY A 136 -9.53 32.39 6.21
C GLY A 136 -9.63 31.71 4.83
N SER A 137 -8.90 32.14 3.79
CA SER A 137 -9.04 31.57 2.43
C SER A 137 -7.92 30.63 2.02
N GLU A 138 -6.70 30.75 2.56
CA GLU A 138 -5.63 29.79 2.23
C GLU A 138 -5.92 28.37 2.71
N GLY A 139 -6.59 28.22 3.86
CA GLY A 139 -7.01 26.91 4.39
C GLY A 139 -8.04 26.22 3.48
N ARG A 140 -9.08 26.95 3.06
CA ARG A 140 -10.11 26.42 2.14
C ARG A 140 -9.54 26.10 0.76
N THR A 141 -8.69 26.96 0.20
CA THR A 141 -8.08 26.71 -1.11
C THR A 141 -7.16 25.49 -1.05
N ARG A 142 -6.41 25.31 0.04
CA ARG A 142 -5.53 24.16 0.23
C ARG A 142 -6.30 22.85 0.41
N GLU A 143 -7.43 22.87 1.13
CA GLU A 143 -8.32 21.71 1.26
C GLU A 143 -8.97 21.31 -0.08
N VAL A 144 -9.42 22.30 -0.87
CA VAL A 144 -10.00 22.06 -2.20
C VAL A 144 -8.96 21.47 -3.15
N VAL A 145 -7.73 22.03 -3.14
CA VAL A 145 -6.60 21.51 -3.91
C VAL A 145 -6.24 20.09 -3.48
N GLU A 146 -6.16 19.82 -2.17
CA GLU A 146 -5.87 18.48 -1.66
C GLU A 146 -6.93 17.47 -2.11
N LYS A 147 -8.21 17.81 -1.98
CA LYS A 147 -9.32 16.97 -2.40
C LYS A 147 -9.24 16.64 -3.89
N TYR A 148 -9.02 17.65 -4.73
CA TYR A 148 -8.87 17.47 -6.17
C TYR A 148 -7.73 16.50 -6.52
N TYR A 149 -6.53 16.69 -5.93
CA TYR A 149 -5.41 15.81 -6.20
C TYR A 149 -5.57 14.41 -5.61
N ARG A 150 -6.34 14.25 -4.53
CA ARG A 150 -6.71 12.95 -4.00
C ARG A 150 -7.63 12.20 -4.96
N GLU A 151 -8.64 12.87 -5.52
CA GLU A 151 -9.51 12.29 -6.55
C GLU A 151 -8.70 11.86 -7.79
N LYS A 152 -7.78 12.70 -8.29
CA LYS A 152 -6.88 12.31 -9.39
C LYS A 152 -5.95 11.16 -9.03
N PHE A 153 -5.52 11.07 -7.77
CA PHE A 153 -4.72 9.95 -7.31
C PHE A 153 -5.52 8.64 -7.25
N GLU A 154 -6.82 8.70 -6.89
CA GLU A 154 -7.71 7.53 -6.99
C GLU A 154 -7.92 7.13 -8.46
N THR A 155 -8.12 8.07 -9.39
CA THR A 155 -8.15 7.76 -10.83
C THR A 155 -6.85 7.08 -11.31
N ALA A 156 -5.69 7.48 -10.80
CA ALA A 156 -4.43 6.80 -11.10
C ALA A 156 -4.40 5.36 -10.57
N LYS A 157 -5.02 5.08 -9.41
CA LYS A 157 -5.20 3.72 -8.88
C LYS A 157 -6.10 2.89 -9.78
N GLU A 158 -7.22 3.44 -10.22
CA GLU A 158 -8.14 2.79 -11.17
C GLU A 158 -7.47 2.42 -12.48
N TYR A 159 -6.62 3.29 -13.04
CA TYR A 159 -5.82 2.96 -14.23
C TYR A 159 -4.89 1.78 -14.01
N LEU A 160 -4.23 1.72 -12.85
CA LEU A 160 -3.34 0.61 -12.53
C LEU A 160 -4.12 -0.70 -12.36
N ASP A 161 -5.27 -0.65 -11.68
CA ASP A 161 -6.14 -1.80 -11.47
C ASP A 161 -6.77 -2.29 -12.78
N SER A 162 -6.97 -1.39 -13.74
CA SER A 162 -7.40 -1.69 -15.12
C SER A 162 -6.26 -2.16 -16.05
N GLY A 163 -5.05 -2.39 -15.52
CA GLY A 163 -3.92 -2.88 -16.30
C GLY A 163 -3.26 -1.83 -17.22
N GLN A 164 -3.43 -0.53 -16.93
CA GLN A 164 -2.84 0.58 -17.68
C GLN A 164 -1.75 1.31 -16.87
N PRO A 165 -0.62 0.65 -16.56
CA PRO A 165 0.38 1.19 -15.63
C PRO A 165 1.11 2.42 -16.17
N HIS A 166 1.18 2.61 -17.50
CA HIS A 166 1.74 3.81 -18.14
C HIS A 166 0.89 5.05 -17.88
N MET A 167 -0.44 4.93 -17.99
CA MET A 167 -1.37 6.03 -17.73
C MET A 167 -1.39 6.39 -16.24
N ALA A 168 -1.43 5.37 -15.37
CA ALA A 168 -1.32 5.56 -13.92
C ALA A 168 -0.04 6.31 -13.52
N ARG A 169 1.11 5.94 -14.12
CA ARG A 169 2.39 6.62 -13.90
C ARG A 169 2.37 8.05 -14.40
N ALA A 170 1.90 8.29 -15.63
CA ALA A 170 1.85 9.63 -16.22
C ALA A 170 1.01 10.58 -15.38
N MET A 171 -0.13 10.11 -14.87
CA MET A 171 -0.99 10.88 -13.98
C MET A 171 -0.28 11.22 -12.67
N VAL A 172 0.41 10.26 -12.05
CA VAL A 172 1.17 10.50 -10.82
C VAL A 172 2.37 11.44 -11.03
N ASP A 173 3.08 11.30 -12.14
CA ASP A 173 4.15 12.23 -12.51
C ASP A 173 3.61 13.65 -12.69
N ALA A 174 2.43 13.81 -13.30
CA ALA A 174 1.76 15.11 -13.41
C ALA A 174 1.36 15.69 -12.04
N ILE A 175 0.79 14.89 -11.14
CA ILE A 175 0.46 15.33 -9.76
C ILE A 175 1.72 15.82 -9.04
N LEU A 176 2.82 15.07 -9.10
CA LEU A 176 4.07 15.43 -8.44
C LEU A 176 4.75 16.66 -9.05
N LEU A 177 4.53 16.92 -10.34
CA LEU A 177 5.04 18.09 -11.05
C LEU A 177 4.23 19.34 -10.69
N LEU A 178 2.90 19.24 -10.67
CA LEU A 178 2.01 20.36 -10.42
C LEU A 178 1.99 20.77 -8.94
N GLU A 179 1.92 19.81 -8.01
CA GLU A 179 1.87 20.08 -6.57
C GLU A 179 2.90 19.27 -5.77
N PRO A 180 4.17 19.74 -5.73
CA PRO A 180 5.24 19.00 -5.06
C PRO A 180 5.13 19.00 -3.53
N HIS A 181 4.19 19.72 -2.91
CA HIS A 181 4.08 19.88 -1.46
C HIS A 181 2.80 19.28 -0.84
N LEU A 182 2.14 18.35 -1.55
CA LEU A 182 0.95 17.65 -1.03
C LEU A 182 1.25 16.88 0.27
N PRO A 183 0.32 16.86 1.26
CA PRO A 183 0.48 16.13 2.52
C PRO A 183 0.72 14.63 2.32
N PHE A 184 0.15 14.04 1.27
CA PHE A 184 0.26 12.62 0.92
C PHE A 184 1.30 12.33 -0.18
N LYS A 185 2.27 13.22 -0.42
CA LYS A 185 3.37 13.05 -1.38
C LYS A 185 4.11 11.71 -1.24
N ARG A 186 4.29 11.23 0.00
CA ARG A 186 4.95 9.94 0.26
C ARG A 186 4.16 8.78 -0.35
N GLU A 187 2.84 8.81 -0.22
CA GLU A 187 1.94 7.81 -0.80
C GLU A 187 2.02 7.83 -2.33
N ILE A 188 1.95 9.02 -2.94
CA ILE A 188 2.09 9.20 -4.40
C ILE A 188 3.43 8.65 -4.89
N LYS A 189 4.55 8.94 -4.18
CA LYS A 189 5.87 8.41 -4.53
C LYS A 189 5.94 6.88 -4.43
N MET A 190 5.35 6.29 -3.39
CA MET A 190 5.30 4.83 -3.27
C MET A 190 4.47 4.20 -4.40
N PHE A 191 3.36 4.83 -4.76
CA PHE A 191 2.52 4.38 -5.88
C PHE A 191 3.22 4.52 -7.23
N ARG A 192 3.99 5.61 -7.44
CA ARG A 192 4.87 5.77 -8.62
C ARG A 192 5.81 4.57 -8.76
N VAL A 193 6.48 4.18 -7.68
CA VAL A 193 7.38 3.01 -7.66
C VAL A 193 6.61 1.72 -7.99
N ARG A 194 5.37 1.58 -7.50
CA ARG A 194 4.50 0.44 -7.84
C ARG A 194 4.14 0.40 -9.33
N CYS A 195 3.80 1.54 -9.93
CA CYS A 195 3.54 1.63 -11.38
C CYS A 195 4.78 1.27 -12.19
N GLU A 196 5.94 1.81 -11.82
CA GLU A 196 7.22 1.48 -12.47
C GLU A 196 7.51 -0.03 -12.40
N GLY A 197 7.26 -0.67 -11.26
CA GLY A 197 7.39 -2.12 -11.11
C GLY A 197 6.47 -2.91 -12.05
N GLN A 198 5.24 -2.44 -12.27
CA GLN A 198 4.32 -3.06 -13.22
C GLN A 198 4.72 -2.83 -14.68
N ILE A 199 5.21 -1.64 -15.04
CA ILE A 199 5.73 -1.36 -16.38
C ILE A 199 6.90 -2.28 -16.71
N VAL A 200 7.87 -2.42 -15.79
CA VAL A 200 9.01 -3.33 -15.99
C VAL A 200 8.53 -4.77 -16.17
N ARG A 201 7.51 -5.20 -15.41
CA ARG A 201 6.93 -6.55 -15.52
C ARG A 201 6.21 -6.78 -16.85
N ALA A 202 5.48 -5.79 -17.33
CA ALA A 202 4.71 -5.87 -18.57
C ALA A 202 5.62 -5.79 -19.81
N ASP A 203 6.63 -4.92 -19.79
CA ASP A 203 7.36 -4.53 -20.99
C ASP A 203 8.76 -5.15 -21.11
N LEU A 204 9.38 -5.56 -19.99
CA LEU A 204 10.78 -6.00 -19.96
C LEU A 204 10.97 -7.43 -19.47
N LEU A 205 10.70 -7.67 -18.17
CA LEU A 205 11.02 -8.93 -17.51
C LEU A 205 9.83 -9.43 -16.69
N ALA A 206 9.34 -10.63 -17.00
CA ALA A 206 8.40 -11.34 -16.15
C ALA A 206 9.16 -12.22 -15.16
N CYS A 207 8.83 -12.08 -13.88
CA CYS A 207 9.32 -12.97 -12.83
C CYS A 207 8.18 -13.82 -12.28
N SER A 208 8.46 -15.09 -12.02
CA SER A 208 7.52 -16.03 -11.40
C SER A 208 8.26 -17.07 -10.55
N LEU A 209 7.51 -17.68 -9.64
CA LEU A 209 7.92 -18.89 -8.94
C LEU A 209 7.10 -20.04 -9.50
N GLU A 210 7.77 -21.05 -10.02
CA GLU A 210 7.15 -22.32 -10.38
C GLU A 210 7.43 -23.34 -9.27
N VAL A 211 6.44 -24.16 -8.97
CA VAL A 211 6.52 -25.21 -7.95
C VAL A 211 6.15 -26.54 -8.56
N ASP A 212 6.87 -27.59 -8.19
CA ASP A 212 6.59 -28.94 -8.69
C ASP A 212 5.26 -29.48 -8.14
N SER A 213 4.91 -29.09 -6.91
CA SER A 213 3.65 -29.42 -6.27
C SER A 213 3.18 -28.28 -5.37
N LEU A 214 1.88 -27.98 -5.42
CA LEU A 214 1.22 -27.04 -4.51
C LEU A 214 0.94 -27.65 -3.14
N THR A 215 1.06 -28.98 -2.99
CA THR A 215 0.90 -29.70 -1.72
C THR A 215 2.16 -30.50 -1.42
N VAL A 216 2.79 -30.22 -0.29
CA VAL A 216 4.06 -30.83 0.11
C VAL A 216 3.91 -31.45 1.51
N PRO A 217 4.38 -32.69 1.75
CA PRO A 217 4.43 -33.24 3.09
C PRO A 217 5.34 -32.44 4.02
N GLN A 218 4.98 -32.36 5.30
CA GLN A 218 5.87 -31.88 6.37
C GLN A 218 7.15 -32.71 6.45
N GLY A 219 8.27 -32.05 6.72
CA GLY A 219 9.61 -32.66 6.75
C GLY A 219 10.23 -32.92 5.39
N ASN A 220 9.61 -32.45 4.30
CA ASN A 220 10.24 -32.47 2.97
C ASN A 220 10.73 -31.07 2.59
N THR A 221 11.73 -31.01 1.71
CA THR A 221 12.19 -29.75 1.12
C THR A 221 11.27 -29.36 -0.04
N ILE A 222 10.78 -28.13 -0.04
CA ILE A 222 10.10 -27.54 -1.20
C ILE A 222 11.17 -27.07 -2.18
N SER A 223 11.11 -27.57 -3.41
CA SER A 223 11.87 -27.05 -4.54
C SER A 223 10.98 -26.09 -5.34
N LEU A 224 11.40 -24.82 -5.43
CA LEU A 224 10.79 -23.85 -6.33
C LEU A 224 11.79 -23.45 -7.41
N ASN A 225 11.31 -23.15 -8.61
CA ASN A 225 12.11 -22.54 -9.65
C ASN A 225 11.76 -21.05 -9.76
N LEU A 226 12.71 -20.19 -9.45
CA LEU A 226 12.62 -18.78 -9.80
C LEU A 226 12.92 -18.61 -11.28
N ILE A 227 11.94 -18.09 -12.01
CA ILE A 227 12.04 -17.86 -13.44
C ILE A 227 12.06 -16.36 -13.69
N VAL A 228 13.03 -15.93 -14.50
CA VAL A 228 13.13 -14.58 -15.03
C VAL A 228 13.08 -14.70 -16.56
N ARG A 229 11.98 -14.24 -17.17
CA ARG A 229 11.73 -14.33 -18.61
C ARG A 229 11.78 -12.96 -19.25
N ASN A 230 12.47 -12.85 -20.38
CA ASN A 230 12.43 -11.66 -21.22
C ASN A 230 11.14 -11.63 -22.05
N VAL A 231 10.27 -10.68 -21.72
CA VAL A 231 9.00 -10.43 -22.44
C VAL A 231 9.12 -9.31 -23.47
N SER A 232 10.23 -8.58 -23.46
CA SER A 232 10.50 -7.53 -24.46
C SER A 232 10.89 -8.11 -25.82
N ASN A 233 10.89 -7.24 -26.83
CA ASN A 233 11.44 -7.56 -28.15
C ASN A 233 12.97 -7.39 -28.24
N GLU A 234 13.61 -6.88 -27.19
CA GLU A 234 15.03 -6.55 -27.17
C GLU A 234 15.83 -7.59 -26.37
N SER A 235 17.15 -7.61 -26.53
CA SER A 235 18.01 -8.38 -25.63
C SER A 235 18.14 -7.64 -24.30
N ILE A 236 17.96 -8.34 -23.18
CA ILE A 236 18.06 -7.77 -21.85
C ILE A 236 19.26 -8.36 -21.11
N THR A 237 20.13 -7.51 -20.56
CA THR A 237 21.20 -7.94 -19.65
C THR A 237 20.86 -7.54 -18.23
N VAL A 238 20.92 -8.49 -17.30
CA VAL A 238 20.63 -8.28 -15.88
C VAL A 238 21.92 -8.36 -15.09
N HIS A 239 22.25 -7.28 -14.37
CA HIS A 239 23.46 -7.19 -13.57
C HIS A 239 23.16 -7.47 -12.09
N PRO A 240 23.93 -8.35 -11.44
CA PRO A 240 23.80 -8.59 -10.01
C PRO A 240 24.11 -7.32 -9.19
N PRO A 241 23.54 -7.17 -7.98
CA PRO A 241 23.94 -6.11 -7.05
C PRO A 241 25.45 -6.16 -6.76
N THR A 242 26.09 -5.00 -6.79
CA THR A 242 27.55 -4.86 -6.62
C THR A 242 27.98 -4.86 -5.15
N THR A 243 27.13 -4.35 -4.26
CA THR A 243 27.46 -4.11 -2.84
C THR A 243 26.90 -5.15 -1.89
N THR A 244 25.95 -5.97 -2.32
CA THR A 244 25.29 -6.97 -1.46
C THR A 244 25.29 -8.34 -2.12
N PRO A 245 25.58 -9.42 -1.39
CA PRO A 245 25.63 -10.77 -1.93
C PRO A 245 24.25 -11.35 -2.30
N ASN A 246 23.16 -10.57 -2.22
CA ASN A 246 21.79 -11.07 -2.30
C ASN A 246 21.11 -10.54 -3.54
N PHE A 247 20.82 -11.42 -4.49
CA PHE A 247 20.11 -11.03 -5.70
C PHE A 247 18.65 -10.67 -5.45
N GLY A 248 18.05 -11.21 -4.38
CA GLY A 248 16.67 -10.91 -4.02
C GLY A 248 16.36 -11.13 -2.55
N VAL A 249 15.21 -10.62 -2.14
CA VAL A 249 14.64 -10.82 -0.80
C VAL A 249 13.30 -11.51 -0.97
N PHE A 250 13.15 -12.67 -0.33
CA PHE A 250 11.91 -13.44 -0.34
C PHE A 250 11.26 -13.39 1.05
N ARG A 251 9.96 -13.14 1.06
CA ARG A 251 9.12 -13.09 2.26
C ARG A 251 8.25 -14.34 2.28
N ARG A 252 8.20 -14.96 3.44
CA ARG A 252 7.33 -16.09 3.75
C ARG A 252 6.24 -15.57 4.66
N HIS A 253 5.00 -15.58 4.19
CA HIS A 253 3.84 -15.42 5.03
C HIS A 253 3.33 -16.82 5.36
N VAL A 254 3.42 -17.18 6.63
CA VAL A 254 3.10 -18.52 7.11
C VAL A 254 1.81 -18.44 7.93
N THR A 255 0.84 -19.26 7.56
CA THR A 255 -0.40 -19.46 8.31
C THR A 255 -0.46 -20.91 8.75
N GLU A 256 -0.31 -21.15 10.05
CA GLU A 256 -0.51 -22.46 10.66
C GLU A 256 -1.96 -22.59 11.09
N LEU A 257 -2.60 -23.69 10.72
CA LEU A 257 -3.99 -23.99 11.00
C LEU A 257 -4.05 -25.32 11.74
N LEU A 258 -4.63 -25.30 12.94
CA LEU A 258 -4.93 -26.51 13.68
C LEU A 258 -6.40 -26.90 13.46
N TYR A 259 -6.67 -28.21 13.55
CA TYR A 259 -8.02 -28.75 13.39
C TYR A 259 -9.02 -28.23 14.44
N ASP A 260 -8.53 -27.77 15.60
CA ASP A 260 -9.35 -27.12 16.65
C ASP A 260 -9.74 -25.66 16.33
N GLY A 261 -9.30 -25.14 15.18
CA GLY A 261 -9.57 -23.79 14.72
C GLY A 261 -8.58 -22.74 15.19
N LYS A 262 -7.54 -23.10 15.95
CA LYS A 262 -6.46 -22.17 16.25
C LYS A 262 -5.67 -21.85 14.98
N MET A 263 -5.30 -20.58 14.86
CA MET A 263 -4.54 -20.06 13.74
C MET A 263 -3.36 -19.23 14.27
N ASN A 264 -2.15 -19.54 13.78
CA ASN A 264 -0.98 -18.70 13.99
C ASN A 264 -0.56 -18.09 12.65
N MET A 265 -0.32 -16.78 12.65
CA MET A 265 0.19 -16.08 11.47
C MET A 265 1.50 -15.38 11.81
N TYR A 266 2.52 -15.60 10.98
CA TYR A 266 3.78 -14.89 11.11
C TYR A 266 4.47 -14.70 9.77
N THR A 267 5.38 -13.72 9.72
CA THR A 267 6.17 -13.43 8.53
C THR A 267 7.65 -13.67 8.83
N LYS A 268 8.31 -14.52 8.04
CA LYS A 268 9.76 -14.75 8.12
C LYS A 268 10.40 -14.37 6.78
N SER A 269 11.55 -13.70 6.81
CA SER A 269 12.35 -13.53 5.59
C SER A 269 13.09 -14.83 5.28
N HIS A 270 13.04 -15.32 4.04
CA HIS A 270 13.78 -16.51 3.60
C HIS A 270 15.28 -16.19 3.44
N PRO A 271 16.21 -17.16 3.62
CA PRO A 271 17.61 -16.94 3.30
C PRO A 271 17.80 -16.44 1.86
N LYS A 272 18.85 -15.64 1.74
CA LYS A 272 19.24 -14.84 0.58
C LYS A 272 19.57 -15.76 -0.60
N ILE A 273 19.02 -15.47 -1.79
CA ILE A 273 19.40 -16.18 -3.01
C ILE A 273 20.80 -15.72 -3.43
N GLY A 274 21.72 -16.68 -3.54
CA GLY A 274 23.07 -16.47 -4.05
C GLY A 274 23.07 -15.94 -5.47
N LEU A 275 24.04 -15.09 -5.79
CA LEU A 275 24.07 -14.32 -7.03
C LEU A 275 24.40 -15.19 -8.25
N PRO A 276 23.64 -15.08 -9.36
CA PRO A 276 24.21 -15.38 -10.66
C PRO A 276 25.26 -14.32 -11.05
N LYS A 277 26.22 -14.70 -11.89
CA LYS A 277 26.95 -13.71 -12.71
C LYS A 277 25.94 -12.94 -13.57
N ALA A 278 26.33 -11.76 -14.06
CA ALA A 278 25.50 -11.04 -15.03
C ALA A 278 25.09 -11.99 -16.17
N PHE A 279 23.82 -11.93 -16.56
CA PHE A 279 23.26 -12.82 -17.57
C PHE A 279 22.44 -12.03 -18.59
N THR A 280 22.45 -12.52 -19.82
CA THR A 280 21.75 -11.90 -20.95
C THR A 280 20.65 -12.83 -21.46
N LEU A 281 19.45 -12.28 -21.63
CA LEU A 281 18.27 -12.96 -22.12
C LEU A 281 17.88 -12.40 -23.48
N LYS A 282 17.84 -13.24 -24.51
CA LYS A 282 17.20 -12.91 -25.79
C LYS A 282 15.68 -12.87 -25.65
N LYS A 283 14.98 -12.33 -26.66
CA LYS A 283 13.51 -12.32 -26.72
C LYS A 283 12.94 -13.71 -26.41
N GLY A 284 12.04 -13.79 -25.42
CA GLY A 284 11.38 -15.02 -25.00
C GLY A 284 12.24 -16.00 -24.20
N GLN A 285 13.55 -15.75 -24.06
CA GLN A 285 14.43 -16.59 -23.26
C GLN A 285 14.12 -16.41 -21.77
N GLN A 286 14.35 -17.49 -21.01
CA GLN A 286 14.22 -17.49 -19.56
C GLN A 286 15.49 -17.97 -18.88
N TRP A 287 15.76 -17.39 -17.71
CA TRP A 287 16.77 -17.84 -16.76
C TRP A 287 16.06 -18.40 -15.54
N ASN A 288 16.51 -19.58 -15.09
CA ASN A 288 15.88 -20.32 -14.02
C ASN A 288 16.92 -20.61 -12.92
N THR A 289 16.53 -20.49 -11.65
CA THR A 289 17.35 -20.92 -10.51
C THR A 289 16.49 -21.62 -9.48
N PRO A 290 16.93 -22.77 -8.93
CA PRO A 290 16.19 -23.42 -7.85
C PRO A 290 16.30 -22.61 -6.55
N ILE A 291 15.22 -22.58 -5.79
CA ILE A 291 15.10 -22.09 -4.43
C ILE A 291 14.62 -23.27 -3.60
N LEU A 292 15.42 -23.64 -2.60
CA LEU A 292 15.08 -24.70 -1.67
C LEU A 292 14.55 -24.07 -0.37
N VAL A 293 13.39 -24.52 0.07
CA VAL A 293 12.74 -24.09 1.31
C VAL A 293 12.46 -25.32 2.15
N ASP A 294 13.11 -25.42 3.30
CA ASP A 294 12.88 -26.50 4.26
C ASP A 294 11.53 -26.29 4.99
N THR A 295 10.69 -27.32 5.03
CA THR A 295 9.37 -27.26 5.68
C THR A 295 9.42 -27.45 7.19
N ASP A 296 10.50 -28.02 7.74
CA ASP A 296 10.66 -28.24 9.19
C ASP A 296 10.70 -26.92 9.97
N VAL A 297 11.00 -25.81 9.28
CA VAL A 297 11.04 -24.46 9.87
C VAL A 297 9.65 -23.89 10.17
N PHE A 298 8.57 -24.54 9.70
CA PHE A 298 7.20 -24.03 9.78
C PHE A 298 6.22 -24.94 10.55
N ALA A 299 6.52 -26.22 10.72
CA ALA A 299 5.56 -27.19 11.26
C ALA A 299 5.83 -27.48 12.75
N HIS A 300 5.37 -26.61 13.65
CA HIS A 300 5.58 -26.74 15.09
C HIS A 300 4.63 -27.74 15.77
N GLY A 301 4.45 -28.94 15.23
CA GLY A 301 3.71 -30.02 15.88
C GLY A 301 2.91 -30.93 14.93
N PRO A 302 2.46 -32.10 15.43
CA PRO A 302 1.68 -33.05 14.65
C PRO A 302 0.28 -32.50 14.32
N GLY A 303 -0.21 -32.78 13.10
CA GLY A 303 -1.58 -32.42 12.68
C GLY A 303 -1.77 -30.96 12.25
N VAL A 304 -0.69 -30.18 12.11
CA VAL A 304 -0.78 -28.77 11.68
C VAL A 304 -0.90 -28.68 10.16
N HIS A 305 -1.89 -27.97 9.63
CA HIS A 305 -1.94 -27.58 8.22
C HIS A 305 -1.24 -26.22 8.06
N VAL A 306 -0.22 -26.13 7.22
CA VAL A 306 0.47 -24.85 6.98
C VAL A 306 0.16 -24.35 5.57
N ILE A 307 -0.23 -23.09 5.46
CA ILE A 307 -0.28 -22.36 4.19
C ILE A 307 0.93 -21.42 4.16
N LEU A 308 1.86 -21.72 3.26
CA LEU A 308 3.04 -20.90 2.99
C LEU A 308 2.79 -20.07 1.74
N GLU A 309 2.69 -18.76 1.89
CA GLU A 309 2.76 -17.82 0.78
C GLU A 309 4.19 -17.29 0.64
N LEU A 310 4.84 -17.61 -0.47
CA LEU A 310 6.19 -17.16 -0.79
C LEU A 310 6.12 -16.10 -1.89
N SER A 311 6.59 -14.89 -1.57
CA SER A 311 6.73 -13.80 -2.53
C SER A 311 8.13 -13.20 -2.45
N GLY A 312 8.53 -12.43 -3.46
CA GLY A 312 9.89 -11.91 -3.50
C GLY A 312 10.07 -10.62 -4.26
N THR A 313 11.28 -10.10 -4.17
CA THR A 313 11.73 -8.97 -4.98
C THR A 313 13.19 -9.14 -5.31
N LEU A 314 13.51 -9.21 -6.60
CA LEU A 314 14.89 -9.21 -7.09
C LEU A 314 15.41 -7.77 -7.18
N ARG A 315 16.70 -7.60 -6.91
CA ARG A 315 17.37 -6.32 -6.77
C ARG A 315 18.62 -6.27 -7.65
N PRO A 316 18.48 -6.35 -8.99
CA PRO A 316 19.61 -6.14 -9.87
C PRO A 316 20.18 -4.74 -9.66
N SER A 317 21.50 -4.57 -9.85
CA SER A 317 22.12 -3.24 -9.84
C SER A 317 21.68 -2.43 -11.06
N ALA A 318 21.60 -3.11 -12.20
CA ALA A 318 21.19 -2.57 -13.49
C ALA A 318 20.50 -3.63 -14.34
N ILE A 319 19.58 -3.17 -15.20
CA ILE A 319 18.92 -3.92 -16.26
C ILE A 319 19.15 -3.12 -17.54
N GLU A 320 19.87 -3.70 -18.49
CA GLU A 320 20.18 -3.05 -19.77
C GLU A 320 19.26 -3.60 -20.86
N ALA A 321 18.55 -2.71 -21.55
CA ALA A 321 17.68 -3.02 -22.68
C ALA A 321 17.80 -1.89 -23.72
N GLY A 322 18.11 -2.23 -24.98
CA GLY A 322 18.14 -1.26 -26.07
C GLY A 322 19.13 -0.09 -25.86
N GLY A 323 20.25 -0.34 -25.19
CA GLY A 323 21.25 0.67 -24.83
C GLY A 323 20.86 1.59 -23.67
N LYS A 324 19.71 1.35 -23.02
CA LYS A 324 19.29 2.06 -21.80
C LYS A 324 19.53 1.18 -20.58
N SER A 325 20.07 1.78 -19.52
CA SER A 325 20.26 1.12 -18.23
C SER A 325 19.18 1.57 -17.24
N LEU A 326 18.54 0.60 -16.60
CA LEU A 326 17.47 0.79 -15.61
C LEU A 326 17.88 0.14 -14.29
N SER A 327 17.98 0.91 -13.21
CA SER A 327 18.14 0.36 -11.87
C SER A 327 16.76 0.18 -11.24
N ARG A 328 16.18 -1.03 -11.36
CA ARG A 328 14.82 -1.31 -10.90
C ARG A 328 14.70 -2.68 -10.25
N TYR A 329 13.80 -2.76 -9.27
CA TYR A 329 13.47 -4.02 -8.62
C TYR A 329 12.48 -4.81 -9.45
N LEU A 330 12.65 -6.13 -9.45
CA LEU A 330 11.77 -7.05 -10.15
C LEU A 330 10.88 -7.76 -9.12
N PRO A 331 9.58 -7.41 -9.03
CA PRO A 331 8.68 -8.08 -8.11
C PRO A 331 8.44 -9.52 -8.57
N VAL A 332 8.50 -10.45 -7.62
CA VAL A 332 8.16 -11.86 -7.83
C VAL A 332 6.79 -12.09 -7.19
N PRO A 333 5.75 -12.38 -7.98
CA PRO A 333 4.39 -12.62 -7.47
C PRO A 333 4.36 -13.74 -6.42
N PRO A 334 3.40 -13.68 -5.47
CA PRO A 334 3.25 -14.73 -4.48
C PRO A 334 2.85 -16.07 -5.13
N VAL A 335 3.41 -17.16 -4.61
CA VAL A 335 2.92 -18.52 -4.80
C VAL A 335 2.49 -19.08 -3.45
N GLN A 336 1.35 -19.76 -3.40
CA GLN A 336 0.83 -20.38 -2.19
C GLN A 336 1.05 -21.89 -2.25
N ILE A 337 1.64 -22.44 -1.19
CA ILE A 337 1.98 -23.86 -1.05
C ILE A 337 1.38 -24.35 0.26
N ARG A 338 0.71 -25.50 0.21
CA ARG A 338 0.17 -26.19 1.38
C ARG A 338 1.18 -27.20 1.87
N ILE A 339 1.56 -27.11 3.14
CA ILE A 339 2.38 -28.10 3.81
C ILE A 339 1.47 -28.86 4.78
N VAL A 340 1.36 -30.17 4.58
CA VAL A 340 0.43 -31.01 5.33
C VAL A 340 1.16 -32.20 5.96
N PRO A 341 0.66 -32.76 7.07
CA PRO A 341 1.21 -33.99 7.64
C PRO A 341 1.25 -35.11 6.59
N LYS A 342 2.27 -35.98 6.67
CA LYS A 342 2.56 -36.99 5.64
C LYS A 342 1.37 -37.90 5.39
N GLU A 343 0.63 -38.23 6.44
CA GLU A 343 -0.54 -39.11 6.45
C GLU A 343 -1.70 -38.54 5.61
N TYR A 344 -1.76 -37.22 5.44
CA TYR A 344 -2.85 -36.51 4.78
C TYR A 344 -2.53 -36.05 3.36
N THR A 345 -1.32 -36.33 2.85
CA THR A 345 -0.94 -35.97 1.48
C THR A 345 -1.84 -36.59 0.41
N GLY A 346 -2.30 -37.82 0.63
CA GLY A 346 -3.19 -38.54 -0.28
C GLY A 346 -4.57 -37.89 -0.47
N ILE A 347 -5.02 -37.08 0.50
CA ILE A 347 -6.33 -36.40 0.47
C ILE A 347 -6.44 -35.48 -0.75
N SER A 348 -5.37 -34.77 -1.08
CA SER A 348 -5.31 -33.81 -2.20
C SER A 348 -5.67 -34.43 -3.57
N LYS A 349 -5.49 -35.74 -3.75
CA LYS A 349 -5.79 -36.42 -5.03
C LYS A 349 -7.29 -36.62 -5.25
N LYS A 350 -8.06 -36.78 -4.17
CA LYS A 350 -9.50 -37.06 -4.19
C LYS A 350 -10.20 -36.40 -3.01
N PRO A 351 -10.22 -35.06 -2.96
CA PRO A 351 -10.56 -34.36 -1.73
C PRO A 351 -12.03 -34.52 -1.34
N ALA A 352 -12.94 -34.60 -2.31
CA ALA A 352 -14.36 -34.79 -2.04
C ALA A 352 -14.68 -36.19 -1.47
N GLU A 353 -14.12 -37.26 -2.04
CA GLU A 353 -14.29 -38.62 -1.51
C GLU A 353 -13.71 -38.75 -0.09
N ALA A 354 -12.57 -38.10 0.17
CA ALA A 354 -11.96 -38.07 1.49
C ALA A 354 -12.84 -37.33 2.52
N LEU A 355 -13.45 -36.22 2.12
CA LEU A 355 -14.37 -35.44 2.97
C LEU A 355 -15.63 -36.25 3.32
N ASP A 356 -16.25 -36.89 2.32
CA ASP A 356 -17.45 -37.70 2.54
C ASP A 356 -17.15 -38.84 3.53
N ARG A 357 -16.02 -39.55 3.33
CA ARG A 357 -15.58 -40.63 4.22
C ARG A 357 -15.32 -40.13 5.64
N ALA A 358 -14.50 -39.09 5.79
CA ALA A 358 -14.16 -38.55 7.10
C ALA A 358 -15.39 -37.99 7.84
N SER A 359 -16.38 -37.47 7.12
CA SER A 359 -17.66 -37.03 7.69
C SER A 359 -18.47 -38.20 8.23
N ILE A 360 -18.57 -39.30 7.49
CA ILE A 360 -19.26 -40.52 7.94
C ILE A 360 -18.57 -41.11 9.18
N GLU A 361 -17.24 -41.22 9.17
CA GLU A 361 -16.45 -41.71 10.30
C GLU A 361 -16.66 -40.84 11.56
N ALA A 362 -16.63 -39.51 11.40
CA ALA A 362 -16.86 -38.58 12.51
C ALA A 362 -18.26 -38.72 13.13
N ILE A 363 -19.30 -38.92 12.29
CA ILE A 363 -20.68 -39.15 12.76
C ILE A 363 -20.77 -40.49 13.50
N ALA A 364 -20.14 -41.54 12.97
CA ALA A 364 -20.14 -42.86 13.60
C ALA A 364 -19.49 -42.82 15.01
N ILE A 365 -18.38 -42.10 15.16
CA ILE A 365 -17.72 -41.89 16.47
C ILE A 365 -18.65 -41.19 17.45
N ALA A 366 -19.35 -40.14 17.02
CA ALA A 366 -20.27 -39.40 17.88
C ALA A 366 -21.44 -40.27 18.40
N THR A 367 -21.80 -41.33 17.66
CA THR A 367 -22.82 -42.30 18.07
C THR A 367 -22.27 -43.50 18.85
N SER A 368 -20.94 -43.63 18.97
CA SER A 368 -20.32 -44.77 19.64
C SER A 368 -20.35 -44.61 21.17
N PRO A 369 -20.80 -45.62 21.93
CA PRO A 369 -20.81 -45.58 23.39
C PRO A 369 -19.40 -45.66 24.02
N ALA A 370 -18.37 -45.98 23.23
CA ALA A 370 -17.02 -46.28 23.73
C ALA A 370 -16.21 -45.06 24.21
N GLY A 371 -16.68 -43.82 24.01
CA GLY A 371 -16.06 -42.60 24.56
C GLY A 371 -14.63 -42.27 24.09
N ASP A 372 -13.99 -43.16 23.33
CA ASP A 372 -12.71 -42.89 22.71
C ASP A 372 -12.94 -42.10 21.42
N HIS A 373 -12.31 -40.93 21.35
CA HIS A 373 -12.46 -39.98 20.25
C HIS A 373 -11.15 -39.95 19.46
N PRO A 374 -11.04 -40.72 18.36
CA PRO A 374 -9.81 -40.81 17.60
C PRO A 374 -9.48 -39.45 17.00
N LYS A 375 -8.41 -38.83 17.50
CA LYS A 375 -7.94 -37.51 17.07
C LYS A 375 -7.70 -37.46 15.54
N ASP A 376 -7.25 -38.57 14.97
CA ASP A 376 -6.94 -38.73 13.56
C ASP A 376 -8.16 -38.59 12.65
N VAL A 377 -9.35 -39.01 13.08
CA VAL A 377 -10.59 -38.84 12.28
C VAL A 377 -10.95 -37.38 12.16
N TYR A 378 -10.88 -36.63 13.26
CA TYR A 378 -11.19 -35.20 13.24
C TYR A 378 -10.15 -34.38 12.48
N GLU A 379 -8.86 -34.70 12.62
CA GLU A 379 -7.81 -34.12 11.78
C GLU A 379 -8.07 -34.39 10.30
N ARG A 380 -8.38 -35.65 9.93
CA ARG A 380 -8.68 -36.03 8.55
C ARG A 380 -9.90 -35.31 7.99
N LEU A 381 -10.95 -35.13 8.80
CA LEU A 381 -12.13 -34.34 8.44
C LEU A 381 -11.74 -32.88 8.12
N PHE A 382 -10.95 -32.27 8.99
CA PHE A 382 -10.46 -30.90 8.80
C PHE A 382 -9.62 -30.76 7.52
N HIS A 383 -8.61 -31.61 7.34
CA HIS A 383 -7.75 -31.56 6.15
C HIS A 383 -8.55 -31.81 4.86
N SER A 384 -9.46 -32.79 4.87
CA SER A 384 -10.31 -33.09 3.72
C SER A 384 -11.23 -31.93 3.34
N ALA A 385 -11.80 -31.25 4.33
CA ALA A 385 -12.61 -30.07 4.12
C ALA A 385 -11.81 -28.95 3.44
N LEU A 386 -10.59 -28.67 3.93
CA LEU A 386 -9.75 -27.61 3.35
C LEU A 386 -9.34 -27.90 1.90
N PHE A 387 -9.07 -29.16 1.54
CA PHE A 387 -8.75 -29.51 0.16
C PHE A 387 -10.01 -29.56 -0.73
N ALA A 388 -11.14 -30.02 -0.22
CA ALA A 388 -12.38 -30.11 -1.00
C ALA A 388 -12.90 -28.72 -1.35
N ALA A 389 -12.76 -27.76 -0.45
CA ALA A 389 -13.17 -26.38 -0.66
C ALA A 389 -12.43 -25.68 -1.80
N ASP A 390 -11.20 -26.09 -2.13
CA ASP A 390 -10.46 -25.54 -3.26
C ASP A 390 -11.05 -25.97 -4.61
N THR A 391 -11.77 -27.11 -4.63
CA THR A 391 -12.35 -27.67 -5.85
C THR A 391 -13.84 -27.31 -5.98
N ASP A 392 -14.59 -27.49 -4.90
CA ASP A 392 -16.04 -27.24 -4.84
C ASP A 392 -16.42 -26.71 -3.45
N PRO A 393 -16.34 -25.37 -3.24
CA PRO A 393 -16.59 -24.77 -1.94
C PRO A 393 -18.04 -24.95 -1.49
N ASP A 394 -19.01 -24.87 -2.40
CA ASP A 394 -20.43 -24.96 -2.06
C ASP A 394 -20.82 -26.38 -1.64
N ARG A 395 -20.39 -27.42 -2.36
CA ARG A 395 -20.58 -28.80 -1.92
C ARG A 395 -19.90 -29.06 -0.58
N THR A 396 -18.67 -28.58 -0.42
CA THR A 396 -17.91 -28.76 0.83
C THR A 396 -18.66 -28.17 2.01
N ILE A 397 -19.15 -26.93 1.89
CA ILE A 397 -19.96 -26.28 2.93
C ILE A 397 -21.23 -27.11 3.20
N SER A 398 -21.93 -27.56 2.17
CA SER A 398 -23.14 -28.39 2.32
C SER A 398 -22.88 -29.69 3.09
N VAL A 399 -21.77 -30.37 2.84
CA VAL A 399 -21.36 -31.58 3.57
C VAL A 399 -21.05 -31.23 5.02
N LEU A 400 -20.25 -30.18 5.26
CA LEU A 400 -19.90 -29.74 6.61
C LEU A 400 -21.13 -29.35 7.45
N ILE A 401 -22.08 -28.62 6.88
CA ILE A 401 -23.33 -28.25 7.55
C ILE A 401 -24.15 -29.49 7.94
N ARG A 402 -24.23 -30.49 7.05
CA ARG A 402 -24.89 -31.77 7.36
C ARG A 402 -24.18 -32.55 8.46
N THR A 403 -22.85 -32.52 8.47
CA THR A 403 -22.01 -33.17 9.49
C THR A 403 -22.13 -32.48 10.84
N LEU A 404 -22.20 -31.13 10.87
CA LEU A 404 -22.18 -30.32 12.09
C LEU A 404 -23.23 -30.72 13.13
N ASN A 405 -24.45 -31.06 12.69
CA ASN A 405 -25.56 -31.46 13.57
C ASN A 405 -25.49 -32.91 14.08
N ARG A 406 -24.53 -33.69 13.59
CA ARG A 406 -24.47 -35.15 13.77
C ARG A 406 -23.18 -35.62 14.43
N VAL A 407 -22.32 -34.70 14.81
CA VAL A 407 -21.05 -34.96 15.48
C VAL A 407 -21.10 -34.52 16.93
N ASP A 408 -20.17 -35.04 17.74
CA ASP A 408 -20.04 -34.63 19.14
C ASP A 408 -19.51 -33.19 19.27
N ARG A 409 -19.32 -32.73 20.50
CA ARG A 409 -18.82 -31.36 20.79
C ARG A 409 -17.41 -31.10 20.26
N ILE A 410 -16.58 -32.13 20.10
CA ILE A 410 -15.22 -32.00 19.55
C ILE A 410 -15.32 -31.89 18.04
N GLY A 411 -16.01 -32.82 17.38
CA GLY A 411 -16.25 -32.79 15.94
C GLY A 411 -16.95 -31.52 15.49
N ALA A 412 -17.92 -31.02 16.25
CA ALA A 412 -18.59 -29.76 15.95
C ALA A 412 -17.60 -28.58 15.94
N ARG A 413 -16.66 -28.52 16.89
CA ARG A 413 -15.61 -27.49 16.89
C ARG A 413 -14.73 -27.55 15.64
N VAL A 414 -14.41 -28.76 15.18
CA VAL A 414 -13.59 -28.98 13.99
C VAL A 414 -14.33 -28.59 12.71
N VAL A 415 -15.60 -28.97 12.60
CA VAL A 415 -16.46 -28.59 11.48
C VAL A 415 -16.64 -27.08 11.43
N LEU A 416 -16.88 -26.43 12.58
CA LEU A 416 -16.96 -24.97 12.69
C LEU A 416 -15.63 -24.31 12.30
N ALA A 417 -14.49 -24.86 12.71
CA ALA A 417 -13.17 -24.37 12.32
C ALA A 417 -12.98 -24.42 10.79
N ALA A 418 -13.34 -25.54 10.15
CA ALA A 418 -13.30 -25.68 8.70
C ALA A 418 -14.24 -24.69 8.00
N LEU A 419 -15.49 -24.56 8.47
CA LEU A 419 -16.48 -23.62 7.93
C LEU A 419 -16.01 -22.16 8.01
N ARG A 420 -15.48 -21.74 9.16
CA ARG A 420 -14.88 -20.40 9.34
C ARG A 420 -13.77 -20.16 8.33
N ARG A 421 -12.90 -21.15 8.14
CA ARG A 421 -11.75 -21.01 7.23
C ARG A 421 -12.18 -20.91 5.77
N ILE A 422 -13.14 -21.72 5.35
CA ILE A 422 -13.61 -21.77 3.96
C ILE A 422 -14.42 -20.52 3.61
N THR A 423 -15.25 -20.04 4.54
CA THR A 423 -16.20 -18.95 4.26
C THR A 423 -15.71 -17.56 4.67
N GLY A 424 -14.69 -17.48 5.54
CA GLY A 424 -14.22 -16.24 6.16
C GLY A 424 -15.23 -15.63 7.15
N ARG A 425 -16.31 -16.34 7.50
CA ARG A 425 -17.34 -15.85 8.41
C ARG A 425 -17.09 -16.29 9.85
N GLU A 426 -17.32 -15.38 10.78
CA GLU A 426 -17.28 -15.65 12.21
C GLU A 426 -18.68 -15.56 12.81
N PHE A 427 -19.41 -16.68 12.80
CA PHE A 427 -20.58 -16.82 13.68
C PHE A 427 -20.09 -17.23 15.08
N ALA A 428 -20.81 -16.80 16.12
CA ALA A 428 -20.42 -16.92 17.54
C ALA A 428 -20.30 -18.37 18.06
N GLY A 429 -20.33 -19.35 17.16
CA GLY A 429 -20.28 -20.78 17.46
C GLY A 429 -21.67 -21.41 17.53
N ASP A 430 -22.74 -20.65 17.26
CA ASP A 430 -24.08 -21.20 17.14
C ASP A 430 -24.20 -22.01 15.84
N ILE A 431 -24.58 -23.27 15.99
CA ILE A 431 -24.78 -24.20 14.88
C ILE A 431 -25.96 -23.73 14.02
N GLN A 432 -27.01 -23.17 14.64
CA GLN A 432 -28.21 -22.74 13.93
C GLN A 432 -27.91 -21.55 13.01
N ASP A 433 -27.09 -20.60 13.44
CA ASP A 433 -26.65 -19.46 12.61
C ASP A 433 -25.98 -19.93 11.31
N TRP A 434 -25.15 -20.97 11.37
CA TRP A 434 -24.49 -21.54 10.20
C TRP A 434 -25.48 -22.20 9.25
N VAL A 435 -26.46 -22.94 9.80
CA VAL A 435 -27.50 -23.63 9.05
C VAL A 435 -28.42 -22.62 8.35
N ASP A 436 -28.90 -21.62 9.07
CA ASP A 436 -29.79 -20.58 8.56
C ASP A 436 -29.12 -19.74 7.48
N TRP A 437 -27.84 -19.38 7.69
CA TRP A 437 -27.05 -18.69 6.69
C TRP A 437 -26.93 -19.48 5.39
N TRP A 438 -26.63 -20.79 5.48
CA TRP A 438 -26.49 -21.65 4.31
C TRP A 438 -27.81 -21.77 3.54
N TYR A 439 -28.92 -22.01 4.24
CA TYR A 439 -30.24 -22.08 3.60
C TYR A 439 -30.67 -20.75 2.98
N ALA A 440 -30.40 -19.62 3.63
CA ALA A 440 -30.65 -18.31 3.05
C ALA A 440 -29.85 -18.08 1.75
N LYS A 441 -28.61 -18.57 1.68
CA LYS A 441 -27.77 -18.52 0.47
C LYS A 441 -28.33 -19.39 -0.65
N GLU A 442 -28.67 -20.65 -0.37
CA GLU A 442 -29.21 -21.57 -1.39
C GLU A 442 -30.63 -21.18 -1.87
N LEU A 443 -31.51 -20.78 -0.95
CA LEU A 443 -32.90 -20.42 -1.26
C LEU A 443 -33.00 -19.00 -1.85
N GLY A 444 -32.15 -18.07 -1.40
CA GLY A 444 -32.05 -16.72 -1.96
C GLY A 444 -31.52 -16.72 -3.40
N GLY A 445 -30.71 -17.71 -3.78
CA GLY A 445 -30.23 -17.90 -5.15
C GLY A 445 -31.26 -18.50 -6.11
N LYS A 446 -32.36 -19.09 -5.61
CA LYS A 446 -33.44 -19.68 -6.42
C LYS A 446 -34.63 -18.75 -6.67
N LYS A 447 -34.57 -17.48 -6.23
CA LYS A 447 -35.48 -16.44 -6.73
C LYS A 447 -34.93 -15.83 -8.02
N LYS A 448 -35.10 -16.54 -9.13
CA LYS A 448 -35.24 -16.00 -10.48
C LYS A 448 -35.89 -17.02 -11.39
#